data_AF-A0A2P8CZH7-F1
#
_entry.id   AF-A0A2P8CZH7-F1
#
_cell.length_a   1.000
_cell.length_b   1.000
_cell.length_c   1.000
_cell.angle_alpha   90.00
_cell.angle_beta   90.00
_cell.angle_gamma   90.00
#
_symmetry.space_group_name_H-M   'P 1'
#
loop_
_entity.id
_entity.type
_entity.pdbx_description
1 polymer ?
#
loop_
_entity_poly.entity_id
_entity_poly.type
_entity_poly.pdbx_seq_one_letter_code
_entity_poly.pdbx_strand_id
1 'polypeptide(L)'
;MKIHTTNYTLTFIGLAADCTADQGEAPPLNEKAKSVARLQYELLHQHPYHYTSDEVLLRVYAMRQHLASSELEAARQAFFSKGQACFRSAPLTKR
;
A
#
# COMPACT_ATOMS: atom_id res chain seq x y z
N MET A 1 -20.50 -12.89 3.60
CA MET A 1 -19.53 -12.86 2.48
C MET A 1 -18.13 -13.03 3.04
N LYS A 2 -17.21 -13.68 2.31
CA LYS A 2 -15.81 -13.84 2.75
C LYS A 2 -15.11 -12.48 2.68
N ILE A 3 -14.49 -12.06 3.77
CA ILE A 3 -13.62 -10.87 3.78
C ILE A 3 -12.24 -11.31 3.27
N HIS A 4 -11.72 -10.59 2.29
CA HIS A 4 -10.37 -10.81 1.75
C HIS A 4 -9.33 -10.02 2.54
N THR A 5 -8.10 -10.49 2.56
CA THR A 5 -6.96 -9.79 3.16
C THR A 5 -5.78 -9.78 2.20
N THR A 6 -4.95 -8.77 2.32
CA THR A 6 -3.66 -8.60 1.64
C THR A 6 -2.48 -8.87 2.58
N ASN A 7 -2.75 -9.18 3.85
CA ASN A 7 -1.71 -9.52 4.81
C ASN A 7 -1.07 -10.86 4.45
N TYR A 8 0.26 -10.84 4.35
CA TYR A 8 1.06 -12.05 4.19
C TYR A 8 1.24 -12.74 5.54
N THR A 9 1.22 -14.07 5.55
CA THR A 9 1.51 -14.89 6.73
C THR A 9 2.62 -15.88 6.39
N LEU A 10 3.61 -16.02 7.28
CA LEU A 10 4.76 -16.93 7.09
C LEU A 10 5.43 -16.82 5.70
N THR A 11 5.51 -15.59 5.16
CA THR A 11 6.01 -15.32 3.81
C THR A 11 7.23 -14.42 3.90
N PHE A 12 8.32 -14.81 3.24
CA PHE A 12 9.49 -13.98 3.02
C PHE A 12 9.43 -13.35 1.62
N ILE A 13 9.43 -12.02 1.54
CA ILE A 13 9.43 -11.29 0.27
C ILE A 13 10.90 -11.00 -0.09
N GLY A 14 11.44 -11.78 -1.03
CA GLY A 14 12.81 -11.61 -1.53
C GLY A 14 12.91 -10.58 -2.66
N LEU A 15 14.14 -10.20 -2.96
CA LEU A 15 14.48 -9.43 -4.15
C LEU A 15 14.35 -10.31 -5.40
N ALA A 16 13.96 -9.71 -6.53
CA ALA A 16 13.97 -10.39 -7.82
C ALA A 16 15.41 -10.69 -8.25
N ALA A 17 15.63 -11.84 -8.91
CA ALA A 17 16.97 -12.30 -9.28
C ALA A 17 17.68 -11.39 -10.30
N ASP A 18 16.92 -10.64 -11.09
CA ASP A 18 17.35 -9.67 -12.08
C ASP A 18 17.32 -8.21 -11.57
N CYS A 19 17.15 -8.02 -10.25
CA CYS A 19 17.15 -6.69 -9.66
C CYS A 19 18.52 -6.03 -9.80
N THR A 20 18.56 -4.89 -10.50
CA THR A 20 19.78 -4.08 -10.69
C THR A 20 19.91 -2.95 -9.66
N ALA A 21 19.08 -2.95 -8.60
CA ALA A 21 19.11 -1.92 -7.56
C ALA A 21 20.08 -2.31 -6.45
N ASP A 22 21.02 -1.42 -6.12
CA ASP A 22 21.93 -1.61 -4.99
C ASP A 22 21.28 -1.24 -3.64
N GLN A 23 20.28 -0.36 -3.67
CA GLN A 23 19.56 0.12 -2.48
C GLN A 23 18.10 0.47 -2.80
N GLY A 24 17.28 0.58 -1.76
CA GLY A 24 15.91 1.08 -1.87
C GLY A 24 15.88 2.60 -2.09
N GLU A 25 14.99 3.06 -2.96
CA GLU A 25 14.81 4.47 -3.27
C GLU A 25 13.40 4.95 -2.89
N ALA A 26 13.30 6.18 -2.39
CA ALA A 26 12.00 6.79 -2.13
C ALA A 26 11.30 7.09 -3.47
N PRO A 27 10.01 6.69 -3.66
CA PRO A 27 9.28 7.00 -4.90
C PRO A 27 9.27 8.50 -5.16
N PRO A 28 9.48 9.01 -6.40
CA PRO A 28 9.62 10.46 -6.62
C PRO A 28 8.39 11.27 -6.17
N LEU A 29 8.61 12.52 -5.76
CA LEU A 29 7.53 13.49 -5.59
C LEU A 29 7.06 13.94 -6.97
N ASN A 30 5.75 13.94 -7.19
CA ASN A 30 5.16 14.53 -8.38
C ASN A 30 4.60 15.90 -7.99
N GLU A 31 4.90 16.93 -8.78
CA GLU A 31 4.56 18.33 -8.50
C GLU A 31 3.05 18.58 -8.36
N LYS A 32 2.21 17.78 -9.04
CA LYS A 32 0.75 17.96 -9.04
C LYS A 32 0.05 17.25 -7.91
N ALA A 33 0.43 16.01 -7.63
CA ALA A 33 -0.20 15.19 -6.60
C ALA A 33 0.69 14.01 -6.21
N LYS A 34 0.68 13.63 -4.92
CA LYS A 34 1.39 12.44 -4.46
C LYS A 34 0.83 11.18 -5.12
N SER A 35 1.72 10.35 -5.67
CA SER A 35 1.34 9.03 -6.19
C SER A 35 0.94 8.09 -5.06
N VAL A 36 0.22 7.01 -5.38
CA VAL A 36 -0.11 5.95 -4.41
C VAL A 36 1.17 5.38 -3.78
N ALA A 37 2.23 5.17 -4.57
CA ALA A 37 3.51 4.67 -4.08
C ALA A 37 4.15 5.64 -3.08
N ARG A 38 4.11 6.95 -3.35
CA ARG A 38 4.62 7.97 -2.43
C ARG A 38 3.81 8.02 -1.13
N LEU A 39 2.48 7.96 -1.20
CA LEU A 39 1.62 7.94 -0.01
C LEU A 39 1.88 6.71 0.86
N GLN A 40 2.02 5.53 0.26
CA GLN A 40 2.36 4.29 0.97
C GLN A 40 3.75 4.38 1.61
N TYR A 41 4.75 4.85 0.86
CA TYR A 41 6.11 5.04 1.35
C TYR A 41 6.14 5.98 2.56
N GLU A 42 5.51 7.15 2.48
CA GLU A 42 5.51 8.12 3.57
C GLU A 42 4.82 7.56 4.83
N LEU A 43 3.67 6.89 4.66
CA LEU A 43 2.93 6.29 5.77
C LEU A 43 3.77 5.24 6.51
N LEU A 44 4.47 4.38 5.77
CA LEU A 44 5.34 3.34 6.35
C LEU A 44 6.62 3.92 6.96
N HIS A 45 7.22 4.91 6.30
CA HIS A 45 8.45 5.53 6.76
C HIS A 45 8.26 6.33 8.05
N GLN A 46 7.11 7.00 8.20
CA GLN A 46 6.77 7.75 9.41
C GLN A 46 6.29 6.86 10.56
N HIS A 47 5.83 5.64 10.26
CA HIS A 47 5.29 4.70 11.24
C HIS A 47 5.89 3.29 11.05
N PRO A 48 7.19 3.12 11.31
CA PRO A 48 7.87 1.84 11.08
C PRO A 48 7.22 0.74 11.92
N TYR A 49 6.90 -0.39 11.27
CA TYR A 49 6.31 -1.60 11.88
C TYR A 49 4.97 -1.40 12.59
N HIS A 50 4.26 -0.31 12.32
CA HIS A 50 2.99 -0.02 13.00
C HIS A 50 1.77 -0.60 12.27
N TYR A 51 1.77 -0.58 10.95
CA TYR A 51 0.61 -0.94 10.13
C TYR A 51 0.77 -2.29 9.44
N THR A 52 -0.34 -3.00 9.31
CA THR A 52 -0.48 -4.17 8.44
C THR A 52 -0.68 -3.77 6.97
N SER A 53 -0.52 -4.71 6.03
CA SER A 53 -0.76 -4.46 4.60
C SER A 53 -2.19 -3.96 4.35
N ASP A 54 -3.17 -4.59 5.00
CA ASP A 54 -4.57 -4.17 4.90
C ASP A 54 -4.78 -2.72 5.33
N GLU A 55 -4.18 -2.32 6.45
CA GLU A 55 -4.31 -0.97 6.97
C GLU A 55 -3.65 0.06 6.07
N VAL A 56 -2.47 -0.24 5.52
CA VAL A 56 -1.79 0.67 4.59
C VAL A 56 -2.63 0.89 3.34
N LEU A 57 -3.12 -0.20 2.73
CA LEU A 57 -3.94 -0.10 1.51
C LEU A 57 -5.27 0.62 1.77
N LEU A 58 -5.94 0.31 2.88
CA LEU A 58 -7.19 0.95 3.26
C LEU A 58 -7.00 2.45 3.58
N ARG A 59 -5.97 2.81 4.34
CA ARG A 59 -5.69 4.21 4.69
C ARG A 59 -5.40 5.04 3.46
N VAL A 60 -4.55 4.55 2.55
CA VAL A 60 -4.25 5.25 1.30
C VAL A 60 -5.49 5.35 0.41
N TYR A 61 -6.34 4.31 0.38
CA TYR A 61 -7.64 4.39 -0.29
C TYR A 61 -8.53 5.49 0.32
N ALA A 62 -8.70 5.49 1.64
CA ALA A 62 -9.52 6.47 2.35
C ALA A 62 -9.02 7.91 2.17
N MET A 63 -7.71 8.12 2.23
CA MET A 63 -7.08 9.44 1.98
C MET A 63 -7.39 9.96 0.57
N ARG A 64 -7.34 9.09 -0.44
CA ARG A 64 -7.61 9.49 -1.84
C ARG A 64 -9.08 9.74 -2.12
N GLN A 65 -9.97 9.10 -1.37
CA GLN A 65 -11.41 9.28 -1.45
C GLN A 65 -11.93 10.35 -0.48
N HIS A 66 -11.05 10.98 0.29
CA HIS A 66 -11.38 11.99 1.30
C HIS A 66 -12.44 11.52 2.31
N LEU A 67 -12.37 10.25 2.72
CA LEU A 67 -13.35 9.68 3.64
C LEU A 67 -13.19 10.25 5.06
N ALA A 68 -14.31 10.52 5.70
CA ALA A 68 -14.36 10.85 7.11
C ALA A 68 -14.16 9.60 7.98
N SER A 69 -13.74 9.80 9.23
CA SER A 69 -13.54 8.69 10.19
C SER A 69 -14.77 7.82 10.40
N SER A 70 -15.98 8.42 10.33
CA SER A 70 -17.25 7.71 10.44
C SER A 70 -17.52 6.75 9.27
N GLU A 71 -16.88 6.97 8.13
CA GLU A 71 -17.07 6.17 6.91
C GLU A 71 -16.06 5.02 6.81
N LEU A 72 -15.00 5.03 7.64
CA LEU A 72 -13.88 4.09 7.51
C LEU A 72 -14.29 2.63 7.69
N GLU A 73 -15.20 2.33 8.62
CA GLU A 73 -15.59 0.93 8.87
C GLU A 73 -16.43 0.38 7.72
N ALA A 74 -17.37 1.18 7.21
CA ALA A 74 -18.15 0.82 6.03
C ALA A 74 -17.25 0.67 4.79
N ALA A 75 -16.30 1.60 4.61
CA ALA A 75 -15.32 1.54 3.54
C ALA A 75 -14.43 0.30 3.65
N ARG A 76 -14.00 -0.09 4.85
CA ARG A 76 -13.22 -1.31 5.10
C ARG A 76 -13.98 -2.55 4.65
N GLN A 77 -15.24 -2.68 5.06
CA GLN A 77 -16.07 -3.81 4.66
C GLN A 77 -16.27 -3.86 3.14
N ALA A 78 -16.58 -2.72 2.52
CA ALA A 78 -16.74 -2.63 1.07
C ALA A 78 -15.42 -2.92 0.32
N PHE A 79 -14.31 -2.37 0.78
CA PHE A 79 -12.99 -2.51 0.16
C PHE A 79 -12.54 -3.98 0.17
N PHE A 80 -12.69 -4.68 1.29
CA PHE A 80 -12.28 -6.08 1.42
C PHE A 80 -13.37 -7.11 1.10
N SER A 81 -14.55 -6.67 0.65
CA SER A 81 -15.61 -7.55 0.12
C SER A 81 -15.19 -8.30 -1.15
N LYS A 82 -14.16 -7.79 -1.83
CA LYS A 82 -13.51 -8.39 -2.99
C LYS A 82 -12.00 -8.44 -2.76
N GLY A 83 -11.33 -9.36 -3.46
CA GLY A 83 -9.88 -9.42 -3.48
C GLY A 83 -9.28 -8.09 -3.95
N GLN A 84 -8.29 -7.59 -3.21
CA GLN A 84 -7.53 -6.40 -3.56
C GLN A 84 -6.15 -6.79 -4.05
N ALA A 85 -5.63 -6.04 -5.01
CA ALA A 85 -4.23 -6.19 -5.38
C ALA A 85 -3.35 -5.85 -4.16
N CYS A 86 -2.27 -6.62 -3.99
CA CYS A 86 -1.24 -6.32 -3.00
C CYS A 86 -0.49 -5.02 -3.35
N PHE A 87 0.56 -4.71 -2.60
CA PHE A 87 1.45 -3.59 -2.93
C PHE A 87 1.89 -3.64 -4.38
N ARG A 88 1.66 -2.54 -5.11
CA ARG A 88 1.97 -2.48 -6.53
C ARG A 88 3.48 -2.51 -6.70
N SER A 89 3.99 -3.58 -7.31
CA SER A 89 5.39 -3.70 -7.74
C SER A 89 5.68 -2.99 -9.07
N ALA A 90 4.64 -2.61 -9.82
CA ALA A 90 4.78 -1.94 -11.12
C ALA A 90 5.65 -0.65 -11.11
N PRO A 91 5.69 0.16 -10.04
CA PRO A 91 6.64 1.28 -9.94
C PRO A 91 8.11 0.84 -9.77
N LEU A 92 8.35 -0.39 -9.29
CA LEU A 92 9.70 -0.90 -9.02
C LEU A 92 10.38 -1.45 -10.28
N THR A 93 9.60 -2.00 -11.21
CA THR A 93 10.13 -2.67 -12.41
C THR A 93 10.27 -1.74 -13.62
N LYS A 94 9.76 -0.50 -13.53
CA LYS A 94 9.92 0.53 -14.56
C LYS A 94 11.10 1.43 -14.17
N ARG A 95 12.28 1.08 -14.66
CA ARG A 95 13.45 1.98 -14.70
C ARG A 95 13.51 2.65 -16.06
#